data_AF-A0A7C3M1E6-F1
#
_entry.id   AF-A0A7C3M1E6-F1
#
_cell.length_a   1.000
_cell.length_b   1.000
_cell.length_c   1.000
_cell.angle_alpha   90.00
_cell.angle_beta   90.00
_cell.angle_gamma   90.00
#
_symmetry.space_group_name_H-M   'P 1'
#
loop_
_entity.id
_entity.type
_entity.pdbx_description
1 polymer ?
#
loop_
_entity_poly.entity_id
_entity_poly.type
_entity_poly.pdbx_seq_one_letter_code
_entity_poly.pdbx_strand_id
1 'polypeptide(L)' 'MTFYINHKAYTVDLGDDQDKSIENGIKKFLDLEKNLEEKDLLLAYIKKTHELVELEKTLEKLVQKIDEK' A
#
# COMPACT_ATOMS: atom_id res chain seq x y z
N MET A 1 -14.07 3.72 -1.71
CA MET A 1 -13.18 4.71 -1.06
C MET A 1 -13.03 5.94 -1.96
N THR A 2 -12.95 7.14 -1.39
CA THR A 2 -12.79 8.40 -2.17
C THR A 2 -11.48 9.07 -1.83
N PHE A 3 -10.78 9.54 -2.87
CA PHE A 3 -9.52 10.28 -2.81
C PHE A 3 -9.75 11.68 -3.38
N TYR A 4 -9.16 12.68 -2.76
CA TYR A 4 -9.09 14.02 -3.34
C TYR A 4 -7.67 14.21 -3.87
N ILE A 5 -7.51 14.21 -5.19
CA ILE A 5 -6.21 14.38 -5.85
C ILE A 5 -6.30 15.62 -6.73
N ASN A 6 -5.45 16.61 -6.49
CA ASN A 6 -5.45 17.88 -7.22
C ASN A 6 -6.84 18.52 -7.33
N HIS A 7 -7.57 18.57 -6.21
CA HIS A 7 -8.93 19.13 -6.12
C HIS A 7 -10.00 18.35 -6.92
N LYS A 8 -9.66 17.17 -7.45
CA LYS A 8 -10.60 16.26 -8.09
C LYS A 8 -10.90 15.08 -7.19
N ALA A 9 -12.17 14.71 -7.10
CA ALA A 9 -12.60 13.53 -6.37
C ALA A 9 -12.50 12.29 -7.27
N TYR A 10 -11.82 11.26 -6.78
CA TYR A 10 -11.72 9.95 -7.42
C TYR A 10 -12.30 8.91 -6.47
N THR A 11 -13.30 8.17 -6.92
CA THR A 11 -13.90 7.08 -6.14
C THR A 11 -13.49 5.74 -6.73
N VAL A 12 -12.94 4.88 -5.90
CA VAL A 12 -12.50 3.52 -6.25
C VAL A 12 -13.29 2.52 -5.40
N ASP A 13 -13.80 1.49 -6.05
CA ASP A 13 -14.36 0.33 -5.36
C ASP A 13 -13.22 -0.60 -4.96
N LEU A 14 -13.16 -0.96 -3.67
CA LEU A 14 -12.14 -1.87 -3.14
C LEU A 14 -12.58 -3.34 -3.20
N GLY A 15 -13.81 -3.63 -3.62
CA GLY A 15 -14.36 -4.98 -3.62
C GLY A 15 -14.57 -5.51 -2.19
N ASP A 16 -14.38 -6.82 -2.00
CA ASP A 16 -14.47 -7.45 -0.68
C ASP A 16 -13.19 -7.18 0.14
N ASP A 17 -13.14 -6.03 0.80
CA ASP A 17 -12.06 -5.67 1.73
C ASP A 17 -12.39 -6.13 3.16
N GLN A 18 -12.20 -7.44 3.40
CA GLN A 18 -12.41 -8.03 4.72
C GLN A 18 -11.51 -7.34 5.76
N ASP A 19 -12.11 -6.97 6.89
CA ASP A 19 -11.48 -6.25 8.00
C ASP A 19 -10.81 -4.91 7.63
N LYS A 20 -11.17 -4.31 6.48
CA LYS A 20 -10.60 -3.03 5.99
C LYS A 20 -9.08 -3.08 5.79
N SER A 21 -8.54 -4.27 5.52
CA SER A 21 -7.09 -4.48 5.40
C SER A 21 -6.45 -3.65 4.29
N ILE A 22 -7.14 -3.53 3.14
CA ILE A 22 -6.70 -2.74 1.98
C ILE A 22 -6.83 -1.26 2.31
N GLU A 23 -7.98 -0.82 2.83
CA GLU A 23 -8.19 0.56 3.27
C GLU A 23 -7.14 1.03 4.28
N ASN A 24 -6.86 0.22 5.31
CA ASN A 24 -5.85 0.53 6.32
C ASN A 24 -4.43 0.55 5.74
N GLY A 25 -4.14 -0.36 4.81
CA GLY A 25 -2.86 -0.38 4.08
C GLY A 25 -2.63 0.87 3.24
N ILE A 26 -3.68 1.40 2.60
CA ILE A 26 -3.63 2.66 1.84
C ILE A 26 -3.45 3.85 2.77
N LYS A 27 -4.22 3.92 3.87
CA LYS A 27 -4.16 4.98 4.88
C LYS A 27 -2.81 5.08 5.59
N LYS A 28 -2.00 4.01 5.58
CA LYS A 28 -0.63 4.03 6.09
C LYS A 28 0.28 4.98 5.30
N PHE A 29 0.01 5.19 4.02
CA PHE A 29 0.86 5.99 3.12
C PHE A 29 0.20 7.27 2.63
N LEU A 30 -1.13 7.30 2.59
CA LEU A 30 -1.91 8.43 2.09
C LEU A 30 -2.87 8.93 3.15
N ASP A 31 -2.82 10.23 3.41
CA ASP A 31 -3.79 10.92 4.25
C ASP A 31 -5.00 11.33 3.41
N LEU A 32 -6.07 10.53 3.49
CA LEU A 32 -7.26 10.67 2.66
C LEU A 32 -8.14 11.87 3.05
N GLU A 33 -7.89 12.50 4.19
CA GLU A 33 -8.58 13.71 4.62
C GLU A 33 -7.97 14.98 3.98
N LYS A 34 -6.82 14.84 3.32
CA LYS A 34 -6.13 15.93 2.62
C LYS A 34 -6.32 15.83 1.12
N ASN A 35 -6.13 16.97 0.48
CA ASN A 35 -5.95 17.03 -0.96
C ASN A 35 -4.53 16.55 -1.30
N LEU A 36 -4.44 15.44 -2.01
CA LEU A 36 -3.21 14.79 -2.42
C LEU A 36 -2.71 15.38 -3.73
N GLU A 37 -1.40 15.49 -3.88
CA GLU A 37 -0.76 15.77 -5.17
C GLU A 37 -0.26 14.48 -5.83
N GLU A 38 0.05 14.50 -7.13
CA GLU A 38 0.59 13.31 -7.81
C GLU A 38 1.89 12.79 -7.17
N LYS A 39 2.70 13.70 -6.61
CA LYS A 39 3.93 13.33 -5.89
C LYS A 39 3.66 12.44 -4.67
N ASP A 40 2.53 12.65 -3.99
CA ASP A 40 2.16 11.90 -2.79
C ASP A 40 1.75 10.48 -3.18
N LEU A 41 1.03 10.33 -4.30
CA LEU A 41 0.69 9.04 -4.89
C LEU A 41 1.94 8.27 -5.32
N LEU A 42 2.87 8.94 -6.00
CA LEU A 42 4.13 8.34 -6.43
C LEU A 42 4.96 7.88 -5.23
N LEU A 43 5.06 8.71 -4.19
CA LEU A 43 5.76 8.36 -2.96
C LEU A 43 5.12 7.17 -2.25
N ALA A 44 3.79 7.13 -2.16
CA ALA A 44 3.06 6.01 -1.58
C ALA A 44 3.29 4.72 -2.36
N TYR A 45 3.29 4.78 -3.70
CA TYR A 45 3.59 3.64 -4.56
C TYR A 45 5.02 3.12 -4.38
N ILE A 46 6.01 4.02 -4.34
CA ILE A 46 7.42 3.65 -4.11
C ILE A 46 7.57 2.97 -2.74
N LYS A 47 6.98 3.54 -1.68
CA LYS A 47 7.01 2.95 -0.33
C LYS A 47 6.36 1.57 -0.30
N LYS A 48 5.21 1.40 -0.94
CA LYS A 48 4.51 0.11 -1.00
C LYS A 48 5.31 -0.94 -1.76
N THR A 49 5.97 -0.54 -2.85
CA THR A 49 6.86 -1.41 -3.63
C THR A 49 8.07 -1.83 -2.80
N HIS A 50 8.67 -0.90 -2.06
CA HIS A 50 9.78 -1.20 -1.15
C HIS A 50 9.36 -2.20 -0.06
N GLU A 51 8.18 -2.06 0.55
CA GLU A 51 7.67 -3.04 1.52
C GLU A 51 7.50 -4.43 0.93
N LEU A 52 7.00 -4.53 -0.31
CA LEU A 52 6.86 -5.81 -1.00
C LEU A 52 8.21 -6.48 -1.23
N VAL A 53 9.19 -5.73 -1.75
CA VAL A 53 10.54 -6.24 -2.01
C VAL A 53 11.20 -6.75 -0.71
N GLU A 54 11.07 -6.02 0.40
CA GLU A 54 11.62 -6.46 1.68
C GLU A 54 10.90 -7.69 2.25
N LEU A 55 9.58 -7.80 2.02
CA LEU A 55 8.81 -9.00 2.38
C LEU A 55 9.29 -10.22 1.57
N GLU A 56 9.43 -10.09 0.26
CA GLU A 56 9.92 -11.16 -0.63
C GLU A 56 11.31 -11.66 -0.19
N LYS A 57 12.26 -10.74 0.03
CA LYS A 57 13.59 -11.07 0.55
C LYS A 57 13.53 -11.78 1.92
N THR A 58 12.60 -11.38 2.77
CA THR A 58 12.44 -11.99 4.11
C THR A 58 11.90 -13.40 3.99
N LEU A 59 10.93 -13.62 3.11
CA LEU A 59 10.38 -14.95 2.82
C LEU A 59 11.44 -15.88 2.24
N GLU A 60 12.23 -15.42 1.27
CA GLU A 60 13.34 -16.20 0.71
C GLU A 60 14.32 -16.67 1.79
N LYS A 61 14.71 -15.77 2.71
CA LYS A 61 15.58 -16.10 3.84
C LYS A 61 14.94 -17.11 4.80
N LEU A 62 13.62 -17.06 5.00
CA LEU A 62 12.92 -18.00 5.87
C LEU A 62 12.85 -19.39 5.23
N VAL A 63 12.58 -19.46 3.93
CA VAL A 63 12.56 -20.72 3.17
C VAL A 63 13.93 -21.39 3.21
N GLN A 64 15.02 -20.64 2.93
CA GLN A 64 16.38 -21.17 3.01
C GLN A 64 16.72 -21.77 4.39
N LYS A 65 16.29 -21.12 5.47
CA LYS A 65 16.50 -21.64 6.83
C LYS A 65 15.73 -22.92 7.14
N ILE A 66 14.61 -23.15 6.48
CA ILE A 66 13.82 -24.38 6.62
C ILE A 66 14.49 -25.51 5.84
N ASP A 67 14.97 -25.24 4.63
CA ASP A 67 15.63 -26.23 3.78
C ASP A 67 17.01 -26.68 4.31
N GLU A 68 17.68 -25.84 5.13
CA GLU A 68 18.94 -26.17 5.81
C GLU A 68 18.77 -27.08 7.05
N LYS A 69 17.54 -27.43 7.44
CA LYS A 69 17.22 -28.30 8.59
C LYS A 69 16.78 -29.70 8.18
#